data_AF-A0A925YQZ6-F1
#
_entry.id   AF-A0A925YQZ6-F1
#
_cell.length_a   1.000
_cell.length_b   1.000
_cell.length_c   1.000
_cell.angle_alpha   90.00
_cell.angle_beta   90.00
_cell.angle_gamma   90.00
#
_symmetry.space_group_name_H-M   'P 1'
#
loop_
_entity.id
_entity.type
_entity.pdbx_description
1 polymer ?
#
loop_
_entity_poly.entity_id
_entity_poly.type
_entity_poly.pdbx_seq_one_letter_code
_entity_poly.pdbx_strand_id
1 'polypeptide(L)'
;DLKEYNLLHEERKQWWAEWLAAAGVKGVEDWRGTLFHNHLAIEAAEAGQGFALGDQILCTDSLLEGWLKRPFALDMKDHGNYWIVRAKASKETAPARSFREWLMSEMADTNRKYAALKAAQLKAAGR
;
A
#
# COMPACT_ATOMS: atom_id res chain seq x y z
N ASP A 1 19.12 9.61 3.46
CA ASP A 1 17.84 10.18 3.89
C ASP A 1 16.98 9.12 4.56
N LEU A 2 16.36 8.19 3.81
CA LEU A 2 15.63 7.02 4.36
C LEU A 2 16.39 6.24 5.44
N LYS A 3 17.73 6.25 5.35
CA LYS A 3 18.61 5.55 6.27
C LYS A 3 18.59 6.01 7.73
N GLU A 4 18.08 7.21 7.95
CA GLU A 4 17.98 7.84 9.27
C GLU A 4 16.63 7.54 9.94
N TYR A 5 15.72 6.85 9.23
CA TYR A 5 14.36 6.56 9.70
C TYR A 5 14.12 5.07 9.88
N ASN A 6 13.16 4.72 10.73
CA ASN A 6 12.71 3.34 10.88
C ASN A 6 11.95 2.90 9.63
N LEU A 7 12.29 1.74 9.10
CA LEU A 7 11.52 1.09 8.04
C LEU A 7 10.59 0.07 8.71
N LEU A 8 9.29 0.32 8.65
CA LEU A 8 8.28 -0.53 9.24
C LEU A 8 8.01 -1.68 8.27
N HIS A 9 8.19 -2.92 8.75
CA HIS A 9 8.11 -4.11 7.92
C HIS A 9 6.75 -4.79 8.09
N GLU A 10 6.08 -5.12 6.99
CA GLU A 10 4.85 -5.91 7.00
C GLU A 10 5.16 -7.35 6.62
N GLU A 11 4.99 -8.28 7.57
CA GLU A 11 5.19 -9.74 7.45
C GLU A 11 6.59 -10.24 7.05
N ARG A 12 7.33 -9.51 6.22
CA ARG A 12 8.54 -9.91 5.53
C ARG A 12 9.49 -8.73 5.37
N LYS A 13 10.70 -8.86 5.90
CA LYS A 13 11.76 -7.86 5.74
C LYS A 13 12.22 -7.67 4.28
N GLN A 14 11.90 -8.64 3.42
CA GLN A 14 12.35 -8.67 2.03
C GLN A 14 11.76 -7.54 1.18
N TRP A 15 10.55 -7.05 1.47
CA TRP A 15 9.90 -6.02 0.63
C TRP A 15 10.68 -4.71 0.60
N TRP A 16 11.24 -4.29 1.73
CA TRP A 16 12.12 -3.12 1.76
C TRP A 16 13.42 -3.34 0.99
N ALA A 17 14.01 -4.54 1.08
CA ALA A 17 15.20 -4.86 0.31
C ALA A 17 14.92 -4.82 -1.21
N GLU A 18 13.79 -5.36 -1.65
CA GLU A 18 13.37 -5.33 -3.05
C GLU A 18 13.05 -3.90 -3.52
N TRP A 19 12.33 -3.11 -2.71
CA TRP A 19 12.03 -1.70 -3.02
C TRP A 19 13.29 -0.86 -3.16
N LEU A 20 14.26 -1.05 -2.26
CA LEU A 20 15.52 -0.31 -2.28
C LEU A 20 16.40 -0.71 -3.46
N ALA A 21 16.43 -2.00 -3.81
CA ALA A 21 17.11 -2.46 -5.02
C ALA A 21 16.48 -1.83 -6.27
N ALA A 22 15.15 -1.75 -6.34
CA ALA A 22 14.42 -1.08 -7.42
C ALA A 22 14.68 0.44 -7.44
N ALA A 23 14.92 1.06 -6.29
CA ALA A 23 15.36 2.45 -6.15
C ALA A 23 16.85 2.67 -6.49
N GLY A 24 17.60 1.62 -6.85
CA GLY A 24 19.02 1.69 -7.18
C GLY A 24 19.96 1.74 -5.97
N VAL A 25 19.44 1.52 -4.76
CA VAL A 25 20.23 1.47 -3.53
C VAL A 25 20.84 0.08 -3.38
N LYS A 26 22.18 0.02 -3.29
CA LYS A 26 22.94 -1.23 -3.13
C LYS A 26 23.51 -1.38 -1.72
N GLY A 27 23.78 -2.62 -1.33
CA GLY A 27 24.55 -2.94 -0.13
C GLY A 27 23.81 -2.70 1.18
N VAL A 28 22.49 -2.90 1.20
CA VAL A 28 21.72 -2.77 2.42
C VAL A 28 20.92 -4.03 2.70
N GLU A 29 21.46 -4.83 3.61
CA GLU A 29 21.00 -6.19 3.87
C GLU A 29 20.13 -6.28 5.14
N ASP A 30 20.14 -5.28 6.02
CA ASP A 30 19.34 -5.30 7.25
C ASP A 30 18.99 -3.88 7.71
N TRP A 31 17.82 -3.40 7.30
CA TRP A 31 17.27 -2.15 7.85
C TRP A 31 16.55 -2.42 9.16
N ARG A 32 16.96 -1.67 10.18
CA ARG A 32 16.33 -1.62 11.49
C ARG A 32 14.84 -1.29 11.35
N GLY A 33 14.02 -2.00 12.10
CA GLY A 33 12.59 -1.75 12.10
C GLY A 33 11.81 -2.89 12.73
N THR A 34 10.65 -2.54 13.27
CA THR A 34 9.72 -3.48 13.87
C THR A 34 8.99 -4.24 12.76
N LEU A 35 8.82 -5.55 12.96
CA LEU A 35 7.95 -6.38 12.13
C LEU A 35 6.52 -6.25 12.67
N PHE A 36 5.63 -5.82 11.80
CA PHE A 36 4.20 -5.72 12.05
C PHE A 36 3.46 -6.78 11.24
N HIS A 37 2.26 -7.09 11.71
CA HIS A 37 1.33 -7.95 10.99
C HIS A 37 0.28 -7.08 10.31
N ASN A 38 0.12 -7.26 8.99
CA ASN A 38 -0.92 -6.61 8.19
C ASN A 38 -0.88 -5.05 8.35
N HIS A 39 -2.05 -4.40 8.31
CA HIS A 39 -2.30 -2.97 8.46
C HIS A 39 -1.58 -2.22 9.62
N LEU A 40 -1.07 -2.91 10.64
CA LEU A 40 -0.40 -2.26 11.78
C LEU A 40 0.86 -1.48 11.37
N ALA A 41 1.53 -1.85 10.27
CA ALA A 41 2.66 -1.08 9.74
C ALA A 41 2.21 0.31 9.24
N ILE A 42 1.02 0.39 8.64
CA ILE A 42 0.45 1.63 8.10
C ILE A 42 0.01 2.54 9.25
N GLU A 43 -0.69 2.00 10.25
CA GLU A 43 -1.07 2.76 11.46
C GLU A 43 0.15 3.29 12.21
N ALA A 44 1.22 2.51 12.32
CA ALA A 44 2.47 2.97 12.92
C ALA A 44 3.13 4.10 12.10
N ALA A 45 3.00 4.08 10.77
CA ALA A 45 3.46 5.18 9.93
C ALA A 45 2.61 6.45 10.11
N GLU A 46 1.29 6.32 10.22
CA GLU A 46 0.37 7.44 10.56
C GLU A 46 0.71 8.05 11.92
N ALA A 47 1.09 7.22 12.88
CA ALA A 47 1.58 7.66 14.20
C ALA A 47 3.01 8.24 14.16
N GLY A 48 3.63 8.37 12.99
CA GLY A 48 4.95 8.99 12.81
C GLY A 48 6.13 8.12 13.24
N GLN A 49 5.95 6.80 13.38
CA GLN A 49 7.01 5.90 13.86
C GLN A 49 8.06 5.56 12.79
N GLY A 50 7.80 5.86 11.51
CA GLY A 50 8.71 5.57 10.42
C GLY A 50 8.02 5.54 9.05
N PHE A 51 8.67 4.89 8.09
CA PHE A 51 8.16 4.67 6.74
C PHE A 51 7.62 3.26 6.62
N ALA A 52 6.43 3.10 6.06
CA ALA A 52 5.87 1.81 5.68
C ALA A 52 5.82 1.67 4.16
N LEU A 53 6.01 0.44 3.68
CA LEU A 53 5.49 0.05 2.37
C LEU A 53 4.04 -0.38 2.62
N GLY A 54 3.10 0.27 1.95
CA GLY A 54 1.67 -0.03 2.08
C GLY A 54 1.02 -0.14 0.70
N ASP A 55 -0.05 -0.90 0.62
CA ASP A 55 -0.84 -1.01 -0.60
C ASP A 55 -1.76 0.20 -0.78
N GLN A 56 -2.17 0.43 -2.03
CA GLN A 56 -3.01 1.56 -2.38
C GLN A 56 -4.39 1.53 -1.70
N ILE A 57 -4.96 0.36 -1.44
CA ILE A 57 -6.33 0.24 -0.92
C ILE A 57 -6.35 0.73 0.53
N LEU A 58 -5.37 0.30 1.33
CA LEU A 58 -5.28 0.71 2.73
C LEU A 58 -4.81 2.15 2.93
N CYS A 59 -3.93 2.66 2.05
CA CYS A 59 -3.36 4.00 2.25
C CYS A 59 -4.15 5.15 1.61
N THR A 60 -5.13 4.89 0.72
CA THR A 60 -5.75 5.97 -0.09
C THR A 60 -6.41 7.05 0.76
N ASP A 61 -7.23 6.67 1.75
CA ASP A 61 -7.95 7.66 2.55
C ASP A 61 -6.98 8.45 3.44
N SER A 62 -6.04 7.78 4.10
CA SER A 62 -5.00 8.43 4.90
C SER A 62 -4.11 9.38 4.09
N LEU A 63 -3.87 9.09 2.80
CA LEU A 63 -3.19 10.00 1.87
C LEU A 63 -4.04 11.21 1.49
N LEU A 64 -5.35 11.01 1.28
CA LEU A 64 -6.29 12.11 0.98
C LEU A 64 -6.45 13.05 2.17
N GLU A 65 -6.54 12.50 3.38
CA GLU A 65 -6.68 13.27 4.62
C GLU A 65 -5.37 13.89 5.09
N GLY A 66 -4.24 13.48 4.51
CA GLY A 66 -2.90 14.02 4.82
C GLY A 66 -2.25 13.43 6.08
N TRP A 67 -2.80 12.35 6.61
CA TRP A 67 -2.21 11.57 7.71
C TRP A 67 -0.97 10.84 7.23
N LEU A 68 -0.99 10.37 5.97
CA LEU A 68 0.16 9.84 5.28
C LEU A 68 0.61 10.77 4.16
N LYS A 69 1.90 10.65 3.83
CA LYS A 69 2.48 11.21 2.62
C LYS A 69 3.21 10.11 1.86
N ARG A 70 3.07 10.13 0.54
CA ARG A 70 3.87 9.31 -0.36
C ARG A 70 5.11 10.12 -0.77
N PRO A 71 6.32 9.83 -0.29
CA PRO A 71 7.49 10.67 -0.58
C PRO A 71 8.15 10.32 -1.92
N PHE A 72 7.91 9.11 -2.43
CA PHE A 72 8.57 8.57 -3.61
C PHE A 72 7.55 8.13 -4.67
N ALA A 73 7.84 8.40 -5.94
CA ALA A 73 7.01 7.97 -7.07
C ALA A 73 7.23 6.50 -7.47
N LEU A 74 8.23 5.82 -6.89
CA LEU A 74 8.52 4.41 -7.19
C LEU A 74 7.42 3.51 -6.61
N ASP A 75 6.80 2.72 -7.48
CA ASP A 75 5.92 1.62 -7.11
C ASP A 75 6.64 0.28 -7.32
N MET A 76 6.38 -0.67 -6.44
CA MET A 76 6.79 -2.06 -6.65
C MET A 76 5.79 -2.78 -7.55
N LYS A 77 6.28 -3.75 -8.33
CA LYS A 77 5.41 -4.61 -9.11
C LYS A 77 4.71 -5.61 -8.18
N ASP A 78 3.40 -5.44 -8.07
CA ASP A 78 2.38 -6.36 -7.56
C ASP A 78 2.88 -7.48 -6.64
N HIS A 79 2.81 -7.26 -5.32
CA HIS A 79 3.10 -8.27 -4.30
C HIS A 79 1.87 -9.12 -3.92
N GLY A 80 0.74 -8.93 -4.62
CA GLY A 80 -0.49 -9.67 -4.33
C GLY A 80 -1.74 -8.89 -4.72
N ASN A 81 -2.79 -9.63 -5.04
CA ASN A 81 -4.11 -9.10 -5.36
C ASN A 81 -5.11 -9.48 -4.27
N TYR A 82 -6.10 -8.62 -4.02
CA TYR A 82 -7.25 -8.95 -3.18
C TYR A 82 -8.31 -9.69 -4.00
N TRP A 83 -8.85 -10.77 -3.44
CA TRP A 83 -9.82 -11.64 -4.14
C TRP A 83 -11.09 -11.82 -3.31
N ILE A 84 -12.24 -11.74 -3.99
CA ILE A 84 -13.52 -12.22 -3.45
C ILE A 84 -13.67 -13.68 -3.87
N VAL A 85 -13.57 -14.60 -2.91
CA VAL A 85 -13.59 -16.03 -3.18
C VAL A 85 -14.89 -16.68 -2.72
N ARG A 86 -15.32 -17.70 -3.46
CA ARG A 86 -16.44 -18.57 -3.10
C ARG A 86 -16.13 -20.02 -3.43
N ALA A 87 -16.70 -20.96 -2.69
CA ALA A 87 -16.55 -22.38 -2.98
C ALA A 87 -17.02 -22.70 -4.41
N LYS A 88 -16.24 -23.51 -5.16
CA LYS A 88 -16.54 -23.83 -6.56
C LYS A 88 -17.93 -24.46 -6.74
N ALA A 89 -18.37 -25.27 -5.77
CA ALA A 89 -19.65 -25.97 -5.80
C ALA A 89 -20.85 -25.10 -5.35
N SER A 90 -20.62 -23.91 -4.79
CA SER A 90 -21.73 -23.05 -4.37
C SER A 90 -22.35 -22.31 -5.55
N LYS A 91 -23.63 -21.94 -5.44
CA LYS A 91 -24.21 -20.89 -6.30
C LYS A 91 -24.07 -19.55 -5.59
N GLU A 92 -23.84 -18.49 -6.36
CA GLU A 92 -23.89 -17.14 -5.83
C GLU A 92 -25.34 -16.80 -5.47
N THR A 93 -25.59 -16.44 -4.21
CA THR A 93 -26.91 -16.00 -3.75
C THR A 93 -27.15 -14.55 -4.18
N ALA A 94 -28.42 -14.12 -4.24
CA ALA A 94 -28.73 -12.72 -4.56
C ALA A 94 -28.06 -11.73 -3.58
N PRO A 95 -28.06 -11.96 -2.24
CA PRO A 95 -27.33 -11.09 -1.32
C PRO A 95 -25.82 -11.06 -1.55
N ALA A 96 -25.20 -12.22 -1.86
CA ALA A 96 -23.76 -12.28 -2.13
C ALA A 96 -23.39 -11.52 -3.41
N ARG A 97 -24.24 -11.58 -4.44
CA ARG A 97 -24.09 -10.79 -5.66
C ARG A 97 -24.16 -9.30 -5.38
N SER A 98 -25.18 -8.85 -4.67
CA SER A 98 -25.35 -7.44 -4.33
C SER A 98 -24.16 -6.91 -3.53
N PHE A 99 -23.66 -7.69 -2.56
CA PHE A 99 -22.46 -7.33 -1.81
C PHE A 99 -21.22 -7.25 -2.71
N ARG A 100 -21.00 -8.23 -3.60
CA ARG A 100 -19.88 -8.22 -4.53
C ARG A 100 -19.93 -7.01 -5.47
N GLU A 101 -21.09 -6.70 -6.02
CA GLU A 101 -21.28 -5.56 -6.93
C GLU A 101 -21.01 -4.22 -6.22
N TRP A 102 -21.53 -4.06 -5.00
CA TRP A 102 -21.22 -2.91 -4.16
C TRP A 102 -19.71 -2.81 -3.86
N LEU A 103 -19.08 -3.89 -3.40
CA LEU A 103 -17.66 -3.89 -3.05
C LEU A 103 -16.78 -3.58 -4.27
N MET A 104 -17.13 -4.10 -5.45
CA MET A 104 -16.42 -3.75 -6.69
C MET A 104 -16.58 -2.27 -7.06
N SER A 105 -17.73 -1.67 -6.76
CA SER A 105 -17.96 -0.22 -6.93
C SER A 105 -17.09 0.60 -5.98
N GLU A 106 -17.00 0.21 -4.71
CA GLU A 106 -16.11 0.86 -3.72
C GLU A 106 -14.65 0.77 -4.18
N MET A 107 -14.19 -0.41 -4.60
CA MET A 107 -12.82 -0.59 -5.10
C MET A 107 -12.53 0.24 -6.35
N ALA A 108 -13.51 0.35 -7.26
CA ALA A 108 -13.37 1.22 -8.43
C ALA A 108 -13.23 2.69 -8.01
N ASP A 109 -13.95 3.14 -7.00
CA ASP A 109 -13.86 4.50 -6.48
C ASP A 109 -12.51 4.76 -5.80
N THR A 110 -12.06 3.88 -4.90
CA THR A 110 -10.75 3.96 -4.24
C THR A 110 -9.63 4.02 -5.28
N ASN A 111 -9.66 3.16 -6.30
CA ASN A 111 -8.65 3.16 -7.37
C ASN A 111 -8.65 4.48 -8.17
N ARG A 112 -9.81 5.08 -8.44
CA ARG A 112 -9.88 6.40 -9.11
C ARG A 112 -9.28 7.49 -8.24
N LYS A 113 -9.61 7.53 -6.95
CA LYS A 113 -9.06 8.50 -5.99
C LYS A 113 -7.54 8.40 -5.91
N TYR A 114 -7.01 7.17 -5.78
CA TYR A 114 -5.57 6.93 -5.76
C TYR A 114 -4.88 7.34 -7.06
N ALA A 115 -5.48 7.04 -8.22
CA ALA A 115 -4.94 7.46 -9.52
C ALA A 115 -4.85 8.99 -9.64
N ALA A 116 -5.85 9.72 -9.14
CA ALA A 116 -5.85 11.17 -9.12
C ALA A 116 -4.76 11.75 -8.20
N LEU A 117 -4.58 11.18 -7.00
CA LEU A 117 -3.49 11.50 -6.08
C LEU A 117 -2.12 11.33 -6.75
N LYS A 118 -1.88 10.17 -7.36
CA LYS A 118 -0.62 9.86 -8.04
C LYS A 118 -0.35 10.82 -9.20
N ALA A 119 -1.37 11.15 -10.01
CA ALA A 119 -1.25 12.11 -11.10
C ALA A 119 -0.89 13.51 -10.60
N ALA A 120 -1.51 13.95 -9.50
CA ALA A 120 -1.20 15.23 -8.87
C ALA A 120 0.25 15.28 -8.34
N GLN A 121 0.72 14.20 -7.72
CA GLN A 121 2.09 14.08 -7.25
C GLN A 121 3.12 14.16 -8.38
N LEU A 122 2.90 13.44 -9.49
CA LEU A 122 3.80 13.46 -10.65
C LEU A 122 3.87 14.87 -11.27
N LYS A 123 2.74 15.58 -11.34
CA LYS A 123 2.70 16.97 -11.81
C LYS A 123 3.48 17.93 -10.90
N ALA A 124 3.47 17.69 -9.59
CA ALA A 124 4.23 18.49 -8.64
C ALA A 124 5.74 18.21 -8.71
N ALA A 125 6.15 16.98 -8.97
CA ALA A 125 7.56 16.58 -9.06
C ALA A 125 8.25 16.99 -10.39
N GLY A 126 7.47 17.26 -11.44
CA GLY A 126 7.97 17.74 -12.74
C GLY A 126 8.01 19.27 -12.89
N ARG A 127 7.71 20.01 -11.83
CA ARG A 127 7.90 21.46 -11.72
C ARG A 127 9.11 21.76 -10.86
#